data_AF-A0A1U7YY31-F1
#
_entry.id   AF-A0A1U7YY31-F1
#
_cell.length_a   1.000
_cell.length_b   1.000
_cell.length_c   1.000
_cell.angle_alpha   90.00
_cell.angle_beta   90.00
_cell.angle_gamma   90.00
#
_symmetry.space_group_name_H-M   'P 1'
#
loop_
_entity.id
_entity.type
_entity.pdbx_description
1 polymer ?
#
loop_
_entity_poly.entity_id
_entity_poly.type
_entity_poly.pdbx_seq_one_letter_code
_entity_poly.pdbx_strand_id
1 'polypeptide(L)'
;MKGNQGCKFGVDRSTAGGGDDFRQAVPAGMMRLLATVRSTGFIALATTTSGVVASILPGGQTTHSRFKIPISIDENFSCNISKQSSLTSLIRDAKLIVWDEVSMSKKNMIEALDFLLKDIMDTNVLFGGKVIVFGEDFRQTLPVVRSEKKEDFIRQSILNFERWNELEKLRLPKNMRAKIDPSFCEYYMRIGNGT
;
A
#
# COMPACT_ATOMS: atom_id res chain seq x y z
N MET A 1 -7.46 -26.63 14.81
CA MET A 1 -7.96 -25.27 15.10
C MET A 1 -6.80 -24.41 15.60
N LYS A 2 -6.22 -23.57 14.74
CA LYS A 2 -5.42 -22.39 15.13
C LYS A 2 -5.89 -21.25 14.23
N GLY A 3 -6.36 -20.18 14.86
CA GLY A 3 -7.06 -19.08 14.20
C GLY A 3 -6.15 -18.31 13.26
N ASN A 4 -6.63 -18.07 12.04
CA ASN A 4 -6.10 -17.10 11.10
C ASN A 4 -6.19 -15.70 11.73
N GLN A 5 -5.16 -15.28 12.45
CA GLN A 5 -4.90 -13.85 12.64
C GLN A 5 -4.24 -13.36 11.36
N GLY A 6 -4.97 -12.56 10.57
CA GLY A 6 -4.46 -11.99 9.33
C GLY A 6 -3.21 -11.15 9.61
N CYS A 7 -2.05 -11.67 9.23
CA CYS A 7 -0.79 -10.94 9.25
C CYS A 7 -0.92 -9.70 8.36
N LYS A 8 -0.53 -8.54 8.88
CA LYS A 8 -0.59 -7.24 8.18
C LYS A 8 0.82 -6.79 7.95
N PHE A 9 1.25 -6.81 6.70
CA PHE A 9 2.65 -6.55 6.37
C PHE A 9 2.80 -5.15 5.81
N GLY A 10 3.57 -4.30 6.47
CA GLY A 10 4.18 -3.13 5.85
C GLY A 10 5.50 -3.56 5.22
N VAL A 11 5.60 -3.55 3.90
CA VAL A 11 6.86 -3.78 3.19
C VAL A 11 7.51 -2.42 2.96
N ASP A 12 8.53 -2.12 3.77
CA ASP A 12 9.46 -1.01 3.49
C ASP A 12 10.38 -1.45 2.35
N ARG A 13 10.02 -1.01 1.14
CA ARG A 13 10.85 -1.09 -0.04
C ARG A 13 11.75 0.14 -0.09
N SER A 14 12.59 0.32 0.89
CA SER A 14 13.54 1.43 0.91
C SER A 14 14.49 1.49 -0.33
N THR A 15 14.32 0.81 -1.48
CA THR A 15 15.38 0.74 -2.52
C THR A 15 14.90 1.05 -3.93
N ALA A 16 14.53 2.30 -4.21
CA ALA A 16 14.09 2.83 -5.51
C ALA A 16 14.25 4.38 -5.58
N GLY A 17 14.54 4.95 -6.77
CA GLY A 17 14.94 6.36 -7.02
C GLY A 17 16.35 6.52 -7.64
N GLY A 18 16.56 6.66 -8.95
CA GLY A 18 15.66 7.03 -10.05
C GLY A 18 16.39 7.03 -11.40
N GLY A 19 15.85 7.78 -12.38
CA GLY A 19 16.52 8.24 -13.62
C GLY A 19 16.76 7.19 -14.73
N ASP A 20 16.16 7.44 -15.89
CA ASP A 20 16.53 6.93 -17.22
C ASP A 20 16.42 5.42 -17.51
N ASP A 21 15.31 4.78 -17.09
CA ASP A 21 14.59 3.81 -17.94
C ASP A 21 13.23 3.44 -17.28
N PHE A 22 12.17 4.18 -17.64
CA PHE A 22 10.99 4.37 -16.78
C PHE A 22 9.92 3.27 -16.83
N ARG A 23 10.22 2.02 -17.26
CA ARG A 23 9.16 1.01 -17.44
C ARG A 23 9.36 -0.41 -16.88
N GLN A 24 10.53 -0.82 -16.37
CA GLN A 24 10.75 -2.26 -16.14
C GLN A 24 11.06 -2.76 -14.72
N ALA A 25 11.24 -1.92 -13.68
CA ALA A 25 11.78 -2.44 -12.40
C ALA A 25 11.01 -2.09 -11.11
N VAL A 26 9.82 -1.49 -11.17
CA VAL A 26 9.19 -0.86 -9.99
C VAL A 26 8.20 -1.73 -9.18
N PRO A 27 7.72 -2.95 -9.57
CA PRO A 27 6.95 -3.76 -8.61
C PRO A 27 7.24 -5.28 -8.59
N ALA A 28 8.49 -5.75 -8.63
CA ALA A 28 8.77 -7.19 -8.67
C ALA A 28 8.23 -7.98 -7.45
N GLY A 29 8.33 -7.43 -6.23
CA GLY A 29 7.91 -8.12 -5.01
C GLY A 29 6.39 -8.26 -4.88
N MET A 30 5.66 -7.16 -5.03
CA MET A 30 4.21 -7.13 -4.89
C MET A 30 3.50 -7.78 -6.08
N MET A 31 4.02 -7.63 -7.30
CA MET A 31 3.51 -8.37 -8.46
C MET A 31 3.68 -9.88 -8.26
N ARG A 32 4.81 -10.33 -7.70
CA ARG A 32 5.03 -11.76 -7.42
C ARG A 32 4.11 -12.28 -6.33
N LEU A 33 3.87 -11.51 -5.28
CA LEU A 33 2.91 -11.87 -4.24
C LEU A 33 1.49 -12.02 -4.81
N LEU A 34 1.04 -11.02 -5.59
CA LEU A 34 -0.25 -11.05 -6.29
C LEU A 34 -0.36 -12.27 -7.22
N ALA A 35 0.66 -12.53 -8.03
CA ALA A 35 0.70 -13.66 -8.95
C ALA A 35 0.63 -14.99 -8.20
N THR A 36 1.37 -15.13 -7.10
CA THR A 36 1.40 -16.36 -6.29
C THR A 36 0.01 -16.66 -5.71
N VAL A 37 -0.63 -15.68 -5.08
CA VAL A 37 -1.96 -15.87 -4.47
C VAL A 37 -3.03 -16.16 -5.54
N ARG A 38 -2.96 -15.50 -6.70
CA ARG A 38 -3.89 -15.76 -7.80
C ARG A 38 -3.66 -17.12 -8.45
N SER A 39 -2.41 -17.57 -8.56
CA SER A 39 -2.08 -18.90 -9.10
C SER A 39 -2.63 -20.03 -8.23
N THR A 40 -2.81 -19.79 -6.93
CA THR A 40 -3.46 -20.73 -6.00
C THR A 40 -5.00 -20.67 -6.03
N GLY A 41 -5.59 -19.88 -6.94
CA GLY A 41 -7.05 -19.76 -7.08
C GLY A 41 -7.71 -18.78 -6.10
N PHE A 42 -6.92 -18.05 -5.29
CA PHE A 42 -7.46 -17.06 -4.37
C PHE A 42 -7.57 -15.67 -5.01
N ILE A 43 -8.48 -14.87 -4.48
CA ILE A 43 -8.68 -13.48 -4.93
C ILE A 43 -7.65 -12.58 -4.22
N ALA A 44 -6.84 -11.90 -5.03
CA ALA A 44 -5.91 -10.87 -4.57
C ALA A 44 -6.19 -9.55 -5.29
N LEU A 45 -6.42 -8.48 -4.53
CA LEU A 45 -6.71 -7.15 -5.03
C LEU A 45 -5.44 -6.31 -5.05
N ALA A 46 -5.16 -5.69 -6.19
CA ALA A 46 -4.07 -4.75 -6.35
C ALA A 46 -4.62 -3.33 -6.37
N THR A 47 -4.08 -2.47 -5.51
CA THR A 47 -4.45 -1.05 -5.38
C THR A 47 -3.21 -0.17 -5.29
N THR A 48 -3.34 1.09 -5.67
CA THR A 48 -2.29 2.10 -5.55
C THR A 48 -2.89 3.50 -5.53
N THR A 49 -2.12 4.50 -5.11
CA THR A 49 -2.52 5.91 -5.15
C THR A 49 -2.51 6.49 -6.57
N SER A 50 -1.59 6.05 -7.43
CA SER A 50 -1.37 6.61 -8.77
C SER A 50 -2.04 5.80 -9.88
N GLY A 51 -2.76 6.47 -10.78
CA GLY A 51 -3.36 5.81 -11.95
C GLY A 51 -2.33 5.22 -12.92
N VAL A 52 -1.14 5.81 -13.00
CA VAL A 52 -0.04 5.30 -13.83
C VAL A 52 0.48 3.97 -13.27
N VAL A 53 0.69 3.91 -11.95
CA VAL A 53 1.12 2.68 -11.26
C VAL A 53 0.03 1.60 -11.34
N ALA A 54 -1.24 2.00 -11.26
CA ALA A 54 -2.37 1.06 -11.36
C ALA A 54 -2.37 0.31 -12.70
N SER A 55 -1.96 0.99 -13.78
CA SER A 55 -1.88 0.41 -15.12
C SER A 55 -0.73 -0.60 -15.28
N ILE A 56 0.28 -0.54 -14.40
CA ILE A 56 1.43 -1.45 -14.41
C ILE A 56 1.14 -2.72 -13.59
N LEU A 57 0.31 -2.61 -12.55
CA LEU A 57 -0.08 -3.74 -11.73
C LEU A 57 -1.16 -4.58 -12.43
N PRO A 58 -1.01 -5.92 -12.55
CA PRO A 58 -2.03 -6.76 -13.17
C PRO A 58 -3.37 -6.68 -12.43
N GLY A 59 -4.42 -6.19 -13.09
CA GLY A 59 -5.71 -5.92 -12.46
C GLY A 59 -5.65 -4.84 -11.37
N GLY A 60 -4.64 -3.98 -11.42
CA GLY A 60 -4.46 -2.83 -10.56
C GLY A 60 -5.55 -1.79 -10.79
N GLN A 61 -5.93 -1.12 -9.71
CA GLN A 61 -6.87 -0.01 -9.73
C GLN A 61 -6.39 1.03 -8.73
N THR A 62 -6.84 2.28 -8.86
CA THR A 62 -6.53 3.26 -7.83
C THR A 62 -7.32 2.90 -6.56
N THR A 63 -6.79 3.23 -5.38
CA THR A 63 -7.50 3.03 -4.11
C THR A 63 -8.87 3.69 -4.15
N HIS A 64 -8.94 4.90 -4.70
CA HIS A 64 -10.19 5.64 -4.90
C HIS A 64 -11.20 4.87 -5.78
N SER A 65 -10.78 4.33 -6.94
CA SER A 65 -11.70 3.61 -7.82
C SER A 65 -12.09 2.25 -7.26
N ARG A 66 -11.14 1.52 -6.66
CA ARG A 66 -11.37 0.17 -6.12
C ARG A 66 -12.34 0.21 -4.94
N PHE A 67 -12.14 1.14 -4.02
CA PHE A 67 -12.89 1.21 -2.77
C PHE A 67 -13.93 2.34 -2.74
N LYS A 68 -14.13 3.04 -3.86
CA LYS A 68 -15.03 4.19 -3.97
C LYS A 68 -14.81 5.23 -2.86
N ILE A 69 -13.56 5.39 -2.43
CA ILE A 69 -13.16 6.36 -1.41
C ILE A 69 -13.02 7.74 -2.08
N PRO A 70 -13.78 8.77 -1.66
CA PRO A 70 -13.57 10.15 -2.09
C PRO A 70 -12.11 10.61 -2.08
N ILE A 71 -11.74 11.45 -3.05
CA ILE A 71 -10.37 12.01 -3.16
C ILE A 71 -10.11 13.04 -2.05
N SER A 72 -11.12 13.81 -1.67
CA SER A 72 -11.13 14.67 -0.50
C SER A 72 -11.80 13.93 0.67
N ILE A 73 -10.99 13.50 1.63
CA ILE A 73 -11.49 12.97 2.90
C ILE A 73 -11.53 14.12 3.90
N ASP A 74 -12.72 14.66 4.12
CA ASP A 74 -13.00 15.57 5.24
C ASP A 74 -13.30 14.73 6.51
N GLU A 75 -13.27 15.37 7.68
CA GLU A 75 -13.42 14.72 9.00
C GLU A 75 -14.73 13.89 9.14
N ASN A 76 -15.74 14.16 8.32
CA ASN A 76 -17.02 13.42 8.27
C ASN A 76 -17.10 12.41 7.11
N PHE A 77 -16.05 11.63 6.90
CA PHE A 77 -16.00 10.65 5.83
C PHE A 77 -17.01 9.51 6.03
N SER A 78 -17.94 9.35 5.09
CA SER A 78 -18.82 8.17 5.00
C SER A 78 -18.63 7.47 3.66
N CYS A 79 -18.24 6.19 3.71
CA CYS A 79 -18.19 5.34 2.53
C CYS A 79 -19.59 4.83 2.20
N ASN A 80 -20.24 5.37 1.16
CA ASN A 80 -21.54 4.89 0.67
C ASN A 80 -21.40 3.65 -0.24
N ILE A 81 -20.73 2.60 0.25
CA ILE A 81 -20.76 1.29 -0.43
C ILE A 81 -21.91 0.46 0.16
N SER A 82 -22.90 0.14 -0.68
CA SER A 82 -23.94 -0.81 -0.27
C SER A 82 -23.32 -2.16 0.10
N LYS A 83 -23.66 -2.69 1.28
CA LYS A 83 -23.21 -3.99 1.80
C LYS A 83 -23.59 -5.19 0.91
N GLN A 84 -24.51 -4.99 -0.05
CA GLN A 84 -24.99 -6.00 -0.99
C GLN A 84 -24.39 -5.85 -2.41
N SER A 85 -23.41 -4.95 -2.59
CA SER A 85 -22.81 -4.76 -3.91
C SER A 85 -21.89 -5.92 -4.32
N SER A 86 -21.73 -6.12 -5.63
CA SER A 86 -20.74 -7.07 -6.20
C SER A 86 -19.31 -6.76 -5.76
N LEU A 87 -18.99 -5.47 -5.58
CA LEU A 87 -17.70 -5.03 -5.03
C LEU A 87 -17.50 -5.48 -3.58
N THR A 88 -18.54 -5.39 -2.75
CA THR A 88 -18.49 -5.83 -1.36
C THR A 88 -18.24 -7.33 -1.27
N SER A 89 -18.88 -8.12 -2.14
CA SER A 89 -18.65 -9.56 -2.24
C SER A 89 -17.21 -9.86 -2.65
N LEU A 90 -16.69 -9.15 -3.66
CA LEU A 90 -15.29 -9.27 -4.08
C LEU A 90 -14.30 -8.96 -2.94
N ILE A 91 -14.56 -7.92 -2.14
CA ILE A 91 -13.73 -7.56 -0.98
C ILE A 91 -13.83 -8.62 0.12
N ARG A 92 -15.03 -9.17 0.36
CA ARG A 92 -15.24 -10.27 1.32
C ARG A 92 -14.51 -11.55 0.91
N ASP A 93 -14.44 -11.86 -0.38
CA ASP A 93 -13.76 -13.06 -0.87
C ASP A 93 -12.25 -12.85 -1.03
N ALA A 94 -11.79 -11.61 -1.16
CA ALA A 94 -10.38 -11.27 -1.25
C ALA A 94 -9.60 -11.78 -0.02
N LYS A 95 -8.57 -12.57 -0.28
CA LYS A 95 -7.63 -13.08 0.74
C LYS A 95 -6.45 -12.15 0.97
N LEU A 96 -6.11 -11.35 -0.04
CA LEU A 96 -4.99 -10.43 -0.02
C LEU A 96 -5.39 -9.10 -0.67
N ILE A 97 -5.05 -7.99 -0.02
CA ILE A 97 -5.10 -6.65 -0.60
C ILE A 97 -3.68 -6.11 -0.60
N VAL A 98 -3.20 -5.67 -1.75
CA VAL A 98 -1.87 -5.08 -1.92
C VAL A 98 -2.04 -3.62 -2.28
N TRP A 99 -1.46 -2.72 -1.51
CA TRP A 99 -1.47 -1.29 -1.76
C TRP A 99 -0.06 -0.79 -2.04
N ASP A 100 0.22 -0.40 -3.29
CA ASP A 100 1.49 0.19 -3.70
C ASP A 100 1.50 1.73 -3.66
N GLU A 101 2.66 2.31 -3.36
CA GLU A 101 2.84 3.76 -3.16
C GLU A 101 1.96 4.31 -2.03
N VAL A 102 1.90 3.62 -0.90
CA VAL A 102 1.09 4.09 0.24
C VAL A 102 1.68 5.37 0.87
N SER A 103 2.99 5.62 0.73
CA SER A 103 3.71 6.88 1.05
C SER A 103 2.96 8.11 0.62
N MET A 104 2.42 8.06 -0.60
CA MET A 104 1.79 9.20 -1.24
C MET A 104 0.38 9.46 -0.68
N SER A 105 -0.13 8.55 0.15
CA SER A 105 -1.46 8.64 0.77
C SER A 105 -1.40 9.44 2.05
N LYS A 106 -2.45 10.22 2.29
CA LYS A 106 -2.69 10.79 3.62
C LYS A 106 -3.11 9.70 4.60
N LYS A 107 -2.77 9.85 5.87
CA LYS A 107 -3.22 9.02 7.00
C LYS A 107 -4.73 8.74 6.94
N ASN A 108 -5.53 9.77 6.68
CA ASN A 108 -6.99 9.67 6.63
C ASN A 108 -7.48 8.65 5.58
N MET A 109 -6.74 8.42 4.49
CA MET A 109 -7.08 7.41 3.47
C MET A 109 -6.99 5.98 4.00
N ILE A 110 -6.02 5.74 4.88
CA ILE A 110 -5.77 4.43 5.48
C ILE A 110 -6.81 4.16 6.57
N GLU A 111 -7.16 5.19 7.34
CA GLU A 111 -8.25 5.15 8.31
C GLU A 111 -9.61 4.92 7.65
N ALA A 112 -9.88 5.60 6.53
CA ALA A 112 -11.07 5.38 5.73
C ALA A 112 -11.13 3.94 5.18
N LEU A 113 -10.00 3.38 4.74
CA LEU A 113 -9.94 1.98 4.32
C LEU A 113 -10.19 1.02 5.50
N ASP A 114 -9.60 1.29 6.66
CA ASP A 114 -9.83 0.49 7.87
C ASP A 114 -11.31 0.48 8.28
N PHE A 115 -11.92 1.67 8.35
CA PHE A 115 -13.35 1.83 8.65
C PHE A 115 -14.23 1.10 7.64
N LEU A 116 -13.95 1.25 6.34
CA LEU A 116 -14.68 0.57 5.27
C LEU A 116 -14.60 -0.96 5.40
N LEU A 117 -13.41 -1.50 5.64
CA LEU A 117 -13.23 -2.95 5.73
C LEU A 117 -13.88 -3.53 6.99
N LYS A 118 -13.84 -2.79 8.10
CA LYS A 118 -14.58 -3.14 9.33
C LYS A 118 -16.08 -3.18 9.09
N ASP A 119 -16.63 -2.19 8.39
CA ASP A 119 -18.07 -2.13 8.08
C ASP A 119 -18.50 -3.23 7.10
N ILE A 120 -17.69 -3.54 6.09
CA ILE A 120 -17.95 -4.62 5.11
C ILE A 120 -17.92 -6.00 5.77
N MET A 121 -16.95 -6.23 6.65
CA MET A 121 -16.69 -7.50 7.32
C MET A 121 -17.46 -7.67 8.63
N ASP A 122 -18.18 -6.64 9.07
CA ASP A 122 -18.94 -6.60 10.32
C ASP A 122 -18.09 -6.99 11.54
N THR A 123 -16.89 -6.39 11.64
CA THR A 123 -15.92 -6.68 12.71
C THR A 123 -15.11 -5.45 13.09
N ASN A 124 -14.71 -5.36 14.37
CA ASN A 124 -13.85 -4.29 14.87
C ASN A 124 -12.34 -4.60 14.76
N VAL A 125 -11.98 -5.75 14.18
CA VAL A 125 -10.58 -6.10 13.92
C VAL A 125 -10.00 -5.14 12.89
N LEU A 126 -8.76 -4.67 13.11
CA LEU A 126 -8.05 -3.79 12.17
C LEU A 126 -8.07 -4.41 10.75
N PHE A 127 -8.45 -3.58 9.77
CA PHE A 127 -8.74 -3.90 8.37
C PHE A 127 -9.79 -4.98 8.15
N GLY A 128 -10.77 -5.12 9.03
CA GLY A 128 -11.81 -6.15 8.92
C GLY A 128 -11.25 -7.59 8.99
N GLY A 129 -10.05 -7.78 9.56
CA GLY A 129 -9.34 -9.06 9.56
C GLY A 129 -8.71 -9.45 8.21
N LYS A 130 -8.69 -8.53 7.23
CA LYS A 130 -8.04 -8.76 5.94
C LYS A 130 -6.52 -8.68 6.06
N VAL A 131 -5.85 -9.49 5.24
CA VAL A 131 -4.41 -9.38 5.01
C VAL A 131 -4.19 -8.24 4.03
N ILE A 132 -3.58 -7.17 4.52
CA ILE A 132 -3.15 -6.04 3.71
C ILE A 132 -1.63 -5.99 3.67
N VAL A 133 -1.10 -5.79 2.48
CA VAL A 133 0.33 -5.56 2.26
C VAL A 133 0.51 -4.17 1.70
N PHE A 134 1.13 -3.30 2.47
CA PHE A 134 1.54 -1.97 2.04
C PHE A 134 2.92 -2.05 1.39
N GLY A 135 3.05 -1.50 0.20
CA GLY A 135 4.34 -1.27 -0.44
C GLY A 135 4.64 0.20 -0.47
N GLU A 136 5.84 0.53 -0.02
CA GLU A 136 6.30 1.90 0.01
C GLU A 136 7.80 1.94 -0.15
N ASP A 137 8.30 2.93 -0.88
CA ASP A 137 9.66 3.41 -0.69
C ASP A 137 9.64 4.80 -0.03
N PHE A 138 9.89 4.83 1.28
CA PHE A 138 9.93 6.07 2.06
C PHE A 138 11.06 7.01 1.60
N ARG A 139 12.00 6.54 0.76
CA ARG A 139 13.08 7.35 0.19
C ARG A 139 12.71 8.04 -1.12
N GLN A 140 11.58 7.70 -1.75
CA GLN A 140 11.22 8.25 -3.07
C GLN A 140 10.40 9.54 -2.99
N THR A 141 9.32 9.60 -2.21
CA THR A 141 8.51 10.82 -2.07
C THR A 141 7.52 10.74 -0.91
N LEU A 142 7.40 11.84 -0.14
CA LEU A 142 6.38 12.03 0.91
C LEU A 142 4.98 12.33 0.31
N PRO A 143 3.89 12.26 1.11
CA PRO A 143 2.56 12.61 0.64
C PRO A 143 2.52 14.05 0.11
N VAL A 144 1.82 14.27 -1.00
CA VAL A 144 1.66 15.62 -1.57
C VAL A 144 0.67 16.41 -0.70
N VAL A 145 1.20 17.19 0.23
CA VAL A 145 0.44 18.14 1.06
C VAL A 145 0.67 19.54 0.50
N ARG A 146 -0.40 20.31 0.25
CA ARG A 146 -0.33 21.73 -0.13
C ARG A 146 -0.05 22.63 1.09
N SER A 147 0.89 22.22 1.94
CA SER A 147 1.30 23.00 3.12
C SER A 147 2.77 23.35 3.03
N GLU A 148 3.12 24.54 3.51
CA GLU A 148 4.50 25.05 3.53
C GLU A 148 5.32 24.48 4.71
N LYS A 149 4.67 23.82 5.67
CA LYS A 149 5.26 23.40 6.94
C LYS A 149 5.55 21.90 7.00
N LYS A 150 6.76 21.53 7.44
CA LYS A 150 7.21 20.13 7.56
C LYS A 150 6.34 19.32 8.53
N GLU A 151 5.80 19.97 9.55
CA GLU A 151 4.99 19.36 10.59
C GLU A 151 3.68 18.81 10.03
N ASP A 152 3.10 19.47 9.02
CA ASP A 152 1.86 19.04 8.39
C ASP A 152 2.07 17.78 7.55
N PHE A 153 3.23 17.65 6.89
CA PHE A 153 3.59 16.41 6.19
C PHE A 153 3.74 15.23 7.16
N ILE A 154 4.41 15.43 8.30
CA ILE A 154 4.57 14.38 9.31
C ILE A 154 3.20 13.98 9.88
N ARG A 155 2.35 14.98 10.19
CA ARG A 155 1.01 14.73 10.75
C ARG A 155 0.12 13.92 9.80
N GLN A 156 0.22 14.19 8.51
CA GLN A 156 -0.55 13.52 7.45
C GLN A 156 0.10 12.23 6.95
N SER A 157 1.34 11.94 7.33
CA SER A 157 2.04 10.73 6.92
C SER A 157 1.43 9.48 7.56
N ILE A 158 1.53 8.36 6.84
CA ILE A 158 1.24 7.02 7.37
C ILE A 158 1.99 6.72 8.67
N LEU A 159 3.18 7.30 8.86
CA LEU A 159 3.97 7.12 10.07
C LEU A 159 3.26 7.63 11.34
N ASN A 160 2.34 8.57 11.18
CA ASN A 160 1.54 9.13 12.27
C ASN A 160 0.17 8.45 12.42
N PHE A 161 -0.07 7.34 11.71
CA PHE A 161 -1.23 6.50 11.92
C PHE A 161 -1.20 5.89 13.33
N GLU A 162 -2.28 6.04 14.09
CA GLU A 162 -2.30 5.66 15.52
C GLU A 162 -1.98 4.18 15.73
N ARG A 163 -2.37 3.33 14.78
CA ARG A 163 -2.17 1.88 14.84
C ARG A 163 -0.98 1.43 14.00
N TRP A 164 -0.08 2.34 13.61
CA TRP A 164 1.13 2.03 12.86
C TRP A 164 2.00 0.99 13.57
N ASN A 165 2.09 1.07 14.91
CA ASN A 165 2.87 0.13 15.72
C ASN A 165 2.25 -1.27 15.83
N GLU A 166 0.98 -1.44 15.44
CA GLU A 166 0.33 -2.76 15.35
C GLU A 166 0.63 -3.47 14.02
N LEU A 167 1.24 -2.78 13.06
CA LEU A 167 1.61 -3.35 11.76
C LEU A 167 2.95 -4.06 11.83
N GLU A 168 3.04 -5.22 11.19
CA GLU A 168 4.29 -5.95 11.07
C GLU A 168 5.16 -5.28 9.99
N LYS A 169 6.38 -4.89 10.37
CA LYS A 169 7.31 -4.21 9.47
C LYS A 169 8.25 -5.23 8.84
N LEU A 170 8.07 -5.48 7.55
CA LEU A 170 8.97 -6.29 6.75
C LEU A 170 9.94 -5.39 6.01
N ARG A 171 11.24 -5.67 6.16
CA ARG A 171 12.30 -5.02 5.40
C ARG A 171 12.78 -5.95 4.31
N LEU A 172 12.85 -5.46 3.07
CA LEU A 172 13.50 -6.19 1.99
C LEU A 172 14.99 -5.78 1.95
N PRO A 173 15.93 -6.67 2.36
CA PRO A 173 17.33 -6.29 2.51
C PRO A 173 18.07 -6.23 1.17
N LYS A 174 17.52 -6.86 0.12
CA LYS A 174 18.22 -7.05 -1.15
C LYS A 174 17.54 -6.27 -2.27
N ASN A 175 18.26 -5.31 -2.82
CA ASN A 175 17.88 -4.65 -4.06
C ASN A 175 18.06 -5.63 -5.22
N MET A 176 16.94 -6.05 -5.82
CA MET A 176 16.97 -6.99 -6.95
C MET A 176 17.21 -6.29 -8.29
N ARG A 177 17.06 -4.96 -8.37
CA ARG A 177 17.27 -4.14 -9.58
C ARG A 177 18.76 -3.93 -9.86
N ALA A 178 19.54 -3.61 -8.83
CA ALA A 178 20.99 -3.38 -8.95
C ALA A 178 21.81 -4.64 -8.63
N LYS A 179 21.20 -5.84 -8.67
CA LYS A 179 21.89 -7.10 -8.34
C LYS A 179 23.12 -7.36 -9.24
N ILE A 180 23.08 -6.86 -10.47
CA ILE A 180 24.10 -7.06 -11.49
C ILE A 180 25.28 -6.09 -11.31
N ASP A 181 25.08 -4.98 -10.59
CA ASP A 181 26.10 -3.96 -10.33
C ASP A 181 26.13 -3.60 -8.84
N PRO A 182 26.95 -4.31 -8.03
CA PRO A 182 27.07 -4.06 -6.60
C PRO A 182 27.60 -2.66 -6.27
N SER A 183 28.50 -2.11 -7.09
CA SER A 183 29.10 -0.79 -6.89
C SER A 183 28.07 0.32 -7.09
N PHE A 184 27.24 0.20 -8.12
CA PHE A 184 26.09 1.08 -8.31
C PHE A 184 25.07 0.92 -7.17
N CYS A 185 24.80 -0.32 -6.73
CA CYS A 185 23.89 -0.56 -5.60
C CYS A 185 24.38 0.10 -4.31
N GLU A 186 25.68 0.09 -4.03
CA GLU A 186 26.28 0.70 -2.84
C GLU A 186 26.26 2.24 -2.91
N TYR A 187 26.69 2.81 -4.04
CA TYR A 187 26.60 4.25 -4.32
C TYR A 187 25.17 4.76 -4.14
N TYR A 188 24.21 4.00 -4.65
CA TYR A 188 22.80 4.31 -4.57
C TYR A 188 22.25 4.26 -3.14
N MET A 189 22.61 3.23 -2.38
CA MET A 189 22.24 3.13 -0.97
C MET A 189 22.79 4.31 -0.18
N ARG A 190 24.00 4.75 -0.53
CA ARG A 190 24.67 5.90 0.07
C ARG A 190 23.93 7.23 -0.21
N ILE A 191 23.52 7.48 -1.46
CA ILE A 191 22.68 8.63 -1.82
C ILE A 191 21.35 8.62 -1.06
N GLY A 192 20.67 7.47 -1.00
CA GLY A 192 19.41 7.33 -0.27
C GLY A 192 19.55 7.51 1.25
N ASN A 193 20.76 7.41 1.82
CA ASN A 193 21.04 7.63 3.23
C ASN A 193 21.51 9.08 3.52
N GLY A 194 21.74 9.91 2.50
CA GLY A 194 22.23 11.28 2.66
C GLY A 194 23.70 11.38 3.10
N THR A 195 24.53 10.38 2.78
CA THR A 195 25.98 10.29 3.09
C THR A 195 26.81 10.22 1.82
#